data_AF-A0A2M8QZC8-F1
#
_entry.id   AF-A0A2M8QZC8-F1
#
_cell.length_a   1.000
_cell.length_b   1.000
_cell.length_c   1.000
_cell.angle_alpha   90.00
_cell.angle_beta   90.00
_cell.angle_gamma   90.00
#
_symmetry.space_group_name_H-M   'P 1'
#
loop_
_entity.id
_entity.type
_entity.pdbx_description
1 polymer ?
#
loop_
_entity_poly.entity_id
_entity_poly.type
_entity_poly.pdbx_seq_one_letter_code
_entity_poly.pdbx_strand_id
1 'polypeptide(L)'
;MQAINAEQSAQLEDARPILPVSSQSRWSWAAERRDEVAARIERSLAGLGLQGWVRKSQPGEYPLYVAVDVWRCLAETGLTGTFDRSHLKITIQVEPYRVHPIIFTAELSRHQKEYEATYWEMPYEELDEMVAYLVQGGQKPAFFKSRIPLILRIIGSFVPLPMMKEYENELIEEAKPKYLTGLTVLGWIGALAALAGFGQAFANADAYSYYDDAGRAQMISIGLTGLAIVGIAMWLSRRRPVYQAVAKQPLRTPRREFRVDSWQVSVPEAGNEFDSFKRRIAGALERMDPGLEFNTETYQSLTPRGFEERERLVITKGQGNVHVHVQPFGRDAFVGWDSYLNWARWSETSPASTVIREGNRIEYKSLAVGDHIPTKFDLMELNALAETAHRNIVREIKAFLKEKEIEADLDFQIIRGDRNRALTEGNEEAKKQKPATSAAI
;
A
#
# COMPACT_ATOMS: atom_id res chain seq x y z
N MET A 1 -45.70 -20.94 -25.38
CA MET A 1 -45.62 -21.22 -23.93
C MET A 1 -44.26 -21.88 -23.68
N GLN A 2 -43.11 -21.20 -23.76
CA GLN A 2 -42.66 -19.99 -23.05
C GLN A 2 -42.93 -20.06 -21.55
N ALA A 3 -41.83 -20.01 -20.78
CA ALA A 3 -41.71 -19.80 -19.33
C ALA A 3 -41.25 -20.99 -18.46
N ILE A 4 -40.16 -21.69 -18.83
CA ILE A 4 -39.27 -22.33 -17.85
C ILE A 4 -37.85 -22.24 -18.45
N ASN A 5 -36.91 -21.63 -17.73
CA ASN A 5 -35.46 -21.42 -18.02
C ASN A 5 -34.99 -19.97 -17.84
N ALA A 6 -35.62 -19.23 -16.93
CA ALA A 6 -34.88 -18.27 -16.11
C ALA A 6 -34.49 -19.01 -14.82
N GLU A 7 -33.71 -20.09 -14.96
CA GLU A 7 -32.99 -20.66 -13.83
C GLU A 7 -32.10 -19.56 -13.29
N GLN A 8 -32.46 -19.11 -12.10
CA GLN A 8 -31.63 -18.39 -11.17
C GLN A 8 -30.24 -19.00 -11.24
N SER A 9 -29.35 -18.34 -11.98
CA SER A 9 -27.93 -18.37 -11.67
C SER A 9 -27.87 -17.77 -10.28
N ALA A 10 -27.99 -18.63 -9.26
CA ALA A 10 -27.69 -18.29 -7.90
C ALA A 10 -26.28 -17.69 -7.97
N GLN A 11 -26.22 -16.36 -7.93
CA GLN A 11 -24.95 -15.67 -7.78
C GLN A 11 -24.35 -16.31 -6.55
N LEU A 12 -23.28 -17.08 -6.75
CA LEU A 12 -22.46 -17.59 -5.67
C LEU A 12 -21.99 -16.34 -4.94
N GLU A 13 -22.71 -16.00 -3.88
CA GLU A 13 -22.43 -14.84 -3.05
C GLU A 13 -21.12 -15.17 -2.35
N ASP A 14 -20.06 -14.44 -2.72
CA ASP A 14 -18.74 -14.65 -2.18
C ASP A 14 -18.80 -14.43 -0.66
N ALA A 15 -18.78 -15.53 0.09
CA ALA A 15 -18.95 -15.55 1.54
C ALA A 15 -17.72 -15.01 2.29
N ARG A 16 -16.68 -14.55 1.58
CA ARG A 16 -15.56 -13.82 2.20
C ARG A 16 -16.09 -12.47 2.69
N PRO A 17 -15.61 -11.93 3.83
CA PRO A 17 -15.94 -10.57 4.24
C PRO A 17 -15.46 -9.61 3.14
N ILE A 18 -16.40 -9.12 2.33
CA ILE A 18 -16.11 -8.17 1.26
C ILE A 18 -15.80 -6.85 1.95
N LEU A 19 -14.52 -6.55 2.07
CA LEU A 19 -14.06 -5.24 2.51
C LEU A 19 -14.72 -4.18 1.61
N PRO A 20 -15.28 -3.10 2.18
CA PRO A 20 -16.00 -2.11 1.40
C PRO A 20 -15.06 -1.47 0.38
N VAL A 21 -15.40 -1.57 -0.90
CA VAL A 21 -14.59 -1.00 -2.00
C VAL A 21 -15.03 0.43 -2.27
N SER A 22 -14.07 1.30 -2.63
CA SER A 22 -14.38 2.65 -3.09
C SER A 22 -13.37 3.13 -4.13
N SER A 23 -13.87 3.72 -5.21
CA SER A 23 -13.06 4.49 -6.15
C SER A 23 -12.41 5.71 -5.49
N GLN A 24 -13.05 6.27 -4.45
CA GLN A 24 -12.58 7.42 -3.67
C GLN A 24 -11.92 7.00 -2.35
N SER A 25 -11.24 5.85 -2.33
CA SER A 25 -10.46 5.45 -1.17
C SER A 25 -9.26 6.39 -0.96
N ARG A 26 -8.73 6.45 0.27
CA ARG A 26 -7.51 7.23 0.56
C ARG A 26 -6.30 6.73 -0.23
N TRP A 27 -6.26 5.43 -0.56
CA TRP A 27 -5.24 4.85 -1.45
C TRP A 27 -5.40 5.29 -2.90
N SER A 28 -6.63 5.48 -3.38
CA SER A 28 -6.88 6.04 -4.71
C SER A 28 -6.33 7.46 -4.81
N TRP A 29 -6.61 8.31 -3.82
CA TRP A 29 -6.07 9.68 -3.77
C TRP A 29 -4.55 9.70 -3.66
N ALA A 30 -3.96 8.78 -2.89
CA ALA A 30 -2.52 8.65 -2.79
C ALA A 30 -1.88 8.21 -4.13
N ALA A 31 -2.55 7.35 -4.90
CA ALA A 31 -2.10 6.93 -6.22
C ALA A 31 -2.20 8.08 -7.25
N GLU A 32 -3.29 8.85 -7.24
CA GLU A 32 -3.41 10.09 -8.02
C GLU A 32 -2.28 11.06 -7.66
N ARG A 33 -2.02 11.25 -6.36
CA ARG A 33 -0.96 12.11 -5.86
C ARG A 33 0.44 11.66 -6.28
N ARG A 34 0.70 10.35 -6.31
CA ARG A 34 1.93 9.77 -6.85
C ARG A 34 2.12 10.17 -8.32
N ASP A 35 1.08 10.05 -9.13
CA ASP A 35 1.14 10.39 -10.54
C ASP A 35 1.35 11.90 -10.77
N GLU A 36 0.73 12.76 -9.95
CA GLU A 36 0.98 14.21 -9.94
C GLU A 36 2.44 14.55 -9.59
N VAL A 37 2.99 13.93 -8.55
CA VAL A 37 4.39 14.12 -8.11
C VAL A 37 5.35 13.70 -9.22
N ALA A 38 5.12 12.55 -9.86
CA ALA A 38 5.94 12.08 -10.98
C ALA A 38 5.90 13.06 -12.16
N ALA A 39 4.71 13.46 -12.60
CA ALA A 39 4.54 14.42 -13.69
C ALA A 39 5.16 15.80 -13.37
N ARG A 40 5.16 16.22 -12.10
CA ARG A 40 5.84 17.45 -11.67
C ARG A 40 7.35 17.32 -11.77
N ILE A 41 7.93 16.23 -11.26
CA ILE A 41 9.38 15.98 -11.35
C ILE A 41 9.83 15.96 -12.82
N GLU A 42 9.11 15.26 -13.68
CA GLU A 42 9.40 15.21 -15.12
C GLU A 42 9.38 16.60 -15.76
N ARG A 43 8.35 17.40 -15.46
CA ARG A 43 8.24 18.79 -15.97
C ARG A 43 9.40 19.66 -15.47
N SER A 44 9.77 19.52 -14.21
CA SER A 44 10.86 20.30 -13.60
C SER A 44 12.23 19.90 -14.17
N LEU A 45 12.46 18.62 -14.43
CA LEU A 45 13.65 18.14 -15.15
C LEU A 45 13.69 18.64 -16.60
N ALA A 46 12.57 18.57 -17.31
CA ALA A 46 12.47 19.06 -18.68
C ALA A 46 12.72 20.58 -18.76
N GLY A 47 12.21 21.35 -17.81
CA GLY A 47 12.48 22.79 -17.69
C GLY A 47 13.95 23.13 -17.42
N LEU A 48 14.70 22.19 -16.83
CA LEU A 48 16.16 22.28 -16.65
C LEU A 48 16.96 21.74 -17.84
N GLY A 49 16.29 21.27 -18.91
CA GLY A 49 16.92 20.68 -20.07
C GLY A 49 17.61 19.34 -19.79
N LEU A 50 17.13 18.60 -18.78
CA LEU A 50 17.75 17.35 -18.34
C LEU A 50 16.81 16.16 -18.52
N GLN A 51 17.43 15.03 -18.82
CA GLN A 51 16.78 13.72 -18.77
C GLN A 51 17.14 13.07 -17.43
N GLY A 52 16.14 12.91 -16.55
CA GLY A 52 16.27 12.13 -15.33
C GLY A 52 15.49 10.83 -15.45
N TRP A 53 15.94 9.80 -14.74
CA TRP A 53 15.25 8.51 -14.63
C TRP A 53 14.18 8.60 -13.55
N VAL A 54 12.98 9.04 -13.94
CA VAL A 54 11.80 9.09 -13.06
C VAL A 54 11.07 7.74 -13.12
N ARG A 55 11.00 7.07 -11.98
CA ARG A 55 10.28 5.84 -11.72
C ARG A 55 9.12 6.11 -10.78
N LYS A 56 8.02 5.41 -10.97
CA LYS A 56 6.92 5.38 -10.01
C LYS A 56 6.48 3.94 -9.77
N SER A 57 5.95 3.67 -8.59
CA SER A 57 5.35 2.37 -8.29
C SER A 57 4.23 2.07 -9.28
N GLN A 58 4.06 0.80 -9.66
CA GLN A 58 2.98 0.38 -10.55
C GLN A 58 1.62 0.49 -9.85
N PRO A 59 0.50 0.52 -10.59
CA PRO A 59 -0.82 0.35 -10.00
C PRO A 59 -0.90 -0.88 -9.08
N GLY A 60 -1.29 -0.67 -7.82
CA GLY A 60 -1.39 -1.75 -6.82
C GLY A 60 -0.08 -2.05 -6.07
N GLU A 61 1.06 -1.49 -6.45
CA GLU A 61 2.30 -1.62 -5.67
C GLU A 61 2.28 -0.65 -4.47
N TYR A 62 2.51 -1.19 -3.27
CA TYR A 62 2.60 -0.42 -2.04
C TYR A 62 3.88 -0.74 -1.24
N PRO A 63 4.48 0.23 -0.53
CA PRO A 63 4.06 1.62 -0.46
C PRO A 63 4.20 2.32 -1.81
N LEU A 64 3.36 3.32 -2.05
CA LEU A 64 3.43 4.09 -3.30
C LEU A 64 4.74 4.89 -3.27
N TYR A 65 5.42 5.00 -4.40
CA TYR A 65 6.62 5.82 -4.46
C TYR A 65 6.82 6.45 -5.82
N VAL A 66 7.59 7.54 -5.82
CA VAL A 66 8.22 8.15 -7.00
C VAL A 66 9.70 8.27 -6.70
N ALA A 67 10.56 7.71 -7.53
CA ALA A 67 12.00 7.79 -7.41
C ALA A 67 12.59 8.42 -8.65
N VAL A 68 13.57 9.29 -8.51
CA VAL A 68 14.28 9.91 -9.62
C VAL A 68 15.79 9.75 -9.42
N ASP A 69 16.46 9.32 -10.47
CA ASP A 69 17.91 9.32 -10.56
C ASP A 69 18.35 10.29 -11.67
N VAL A 70 19.32 11.13 -11.38
CA VAL A 70 19.88 12.08 -12.34
C VAL A 70 21.38 11.85 -12.45
N TRP A 71 21.89 11.76 -13.67
CA TRP A 71 23.33 11.69 -13.94
C TRP A 71 23.80 13.00 -14.53
N ARG A 72 24.87 13.55 -13.95
CA ARG A 72 25.49 14.78 -14.44
C ARG A 72 26.94 14.49 -14.83
N CYS A 73 27.33 14.86 -16.04
CA CYS A 73 28.72 14.81 -16.46
C CYS A 73 29.52 15.87 -15.66
N LEU A 74 30.54 15.44 -14.91
CA LEU A 74 31.42 16.34 -14.16
C LEU A 74 32.61 16.82 -14.99
N ALA A 75 33.14 15.95 -15.85
CA ALA A 75 34.26 16.24 -16.73
C ALA A 75 34.25 15.28 -17.94
N GLU A 76 34.43 15.84 -19.13
CA GLU A 76 34.67 15.07 -20.36
C GLU A 76 36.17 14.83 -20.53
N THR A 77 36.72 13.88 -19.77
CA THR A 77 38.09 13.41 -19.99
C THR A 77 38.08 12.19 -20.92
N GLY A 78 38.07 12.43 -22.23
CA GLY A 78 38.18 11.38 -23.26
C GLY A 78 36.97 10.45 -23.36
N LEU A 79 37.20 9.15 -23.59
CA LEU A 79 36.16 8.14 -23.86
C LEU A 79 35.37 7.69 -22.61
N THR A 80 35.77 8.10 -21.41
CA THR A 80 35.09 7.78 -20.15
C THR A 80 34.80 9.06 -19.37
N GLY A 81 33.60 9.60 -19.55
CA GLY A 81 33.11 10.71 -18.72
C GLY A 81 32.92 10.27 -17.27
N THR A 82 33.32 11.10 -16.31
CA THR A 82 32.96 10.90 -14.91
C THR A 82 31.56 11.46 -14.67
N PHE A 83 30.63 10.62 -14.26
CA PHE A 83 29.25 11.00 -13.97
C PHE A 83 28.99 11.02 -12.47
N ASP A 84 28.37 12.09 -11.99
CA ASP A 84 27.79 12.14 -10.66
C ASP A 84 26.33 11.67 -10.72
N ARG A 85 25.96 10.77 -9.82
CA ARG A 85 24.58 10.28 -9.69
C ARG A 85 23.95 10.89 -8.43
N SER A 86 22.82 11.55 -8.61
CA SER A 86 21.96 12.01 -7.53
C SER A 86 20.64 11.24 -7.54
N HIS A 87 20.06 11.03 -6.36
CA HIS A 87 18.86 10.22 -6.14
C HIS A 87 17.86 10.98 -5.27
N LEU A 88 16.59 10.93 -5.62
CA LEU A 88 15.48 11.36 -4.77
C LEU A 88 14.39 10.29 -4.82
N LYS A 89 13.89 9.87 -3.67
CA LYS A 89 12.77 8.95 -3.53
C LYS A 89 11.73 9.56 -2.62
N ILE A 90 10.50 9.61 -3.09
CA ILE A 90 9.33 10.10 -2.38
C ILE A 90 8.41 8.90 -2.17
N THR A 91 8.28 8.47 -0.93
CA THR A 91 7.36 7.40 -0.52
C THR A 91 6.08 8.04 -0.01
N ILE A 92 4.93 7.57 -0.48
CA ILE A 92 3.58 8.03 -0.10
C ILE A 92 2.89 6.89 0.67
N GLN A 93 2.65 7.14 1.96
CA GLN A 93 1.99 6.22 2.88
C GLN A 93 0.57 6.72 3.21
N VAL A 94 -0.34 5.79 3.51
CA VAL A 94 -1.75 6.08 3.78
C VAL A 94 -2.13 5.62 5.18
N GLU A 95 -2.68 6.54 5.98
CA GLU A 95 -3.11 6.33 7.36
C GLU A 95 -4.53 6.90 7.56
N PRO A 96 -5.58 6.12 7.25
CA PRO A 96 -6.94 6.63 7.00
C PRO A 96 -7.64 7.28 8.19
N TYR A 97 -7.21 7.03 9.43
CA TYR A 97 -7.81 7.57 10.64
C TYR A 97 -7.01 8.71 11.28
N ARG A 98 -5.99 9.22 10.59
CA ARG A 98 -5.30 10.44 11.00
C ARG A 98 -5.92 11.68 10.36
N VAL A 99 -5.74 12.83 10.99
CA VAL A 99 -6.18 14.14 10.49
C VAL A 99 -5.66 14.37 9.07
N HIS A 100 -4.37 14.07 8.86
CA HIS A 100 -3.80 14.02 7.52
C HIS A 100 -3.50 12.57 7.12
N PRO A 101 -4.34 11.94 6.26
CA PRO A 101 -4.25 10.52 5.99
C PRO A 101 -3.19 10.13 4.95
N ILE A 102 -2.46 11.09 4.39
CA ILE A 102 -1.38 10.85 3.44
C ILE A 102 -0.09 11.41 4.05
N ILE A 103 0.94 10.59 4.09
CA ILE A 103 2.26 10.95 4.62
C ILE A 103 3.28 10.77 3.50
N PHE A 104 4.14 11.77 3.32
CA PHE A 104 5.24 11.78 2.39
C PHE A 104 6.55 11.63 3.15
N THR A 105 7.35 10.64 2.77
CA THR A 105 8.75 10.50 3.20
C THR A 105 9.63 10.76 1.99
N ALA A 106 10.44 11.81 2.02
CA ALA A 106 11.42 12.08 0.98
C ALA A 106 12.81 11.68 1.46
N GLU A 107 13.53 10.93 0.63
CA GLU A 107 14.92 10.51 0.78
C GLU A 107 15.70 11.15 -0.39
N LEU A 108 16.64 12.05 -0.11
CA LEU A 108 17.48 12.70 -1.12
C LEU A 108 18.94 12.36 -0.86
N SER A 109 19.62 11.80 -1.86
CA SER A 109 21.06 11.52 -1.83
C SER A 109 21.76 12.22 -2.98
N ARG A 110 22.84 12.94 -2.68
CA ARG A 110 23.73 13.56 -3.67
C ARG A 110 25.15 13.58 -3.15
N HIS A 111 26.08 13.03 -3.92
CA HIS A 111 27.46 12.81 -3.50
C HIS A 111 27.50 12.03 -2.15
N GLN A 112 28.08 12.62 -1.09
CA GLN A 112 28.14 12.05 0.26
C GLN A 112 27.04 12.60 1.21
N LYS A 113 26.09 13.39 0.68
CA LYS A 113 25.04 14.02 1.48
C LYS A 113 23.74 13.25 1.31
N GLU A 114 23.19 12.83 2.44
CA GLU A 114 21.88 12.17 2.52
C GLU A 114 20.96 13.01 3.39
N TYR A 115 19.72 13.18 2.93
CA TYR A 115 18.66 13.85 3.66
C TYR A 115 17.42 12.98 3.67
N GLU A 116 16.78 12.90 4.82
CA GLU A 116 15.50 12.23 4.98
C GLU A 116 14.57 13.17 5.75
N ALA A 117 13.32 13.27 5.32
CA ALA A 117 12.29 13.96 6.08
C ALA A 117 10.90 13.40 5.77
N THR A 118 10.02 13.47 6.75
CA THR A 118 8.64 12.97 6.66
C THR A 118 7.65 14.07 7.04
N TYR A 119 6.66 14.34 6.17
CA TYR A 119 5.61 15.33 6.41
C TYR A 119 4.27 14.88 5.82
N TRP A 120 3.17 15.46 6.31
CA TRP A 120 1.82 15.21 5.81
C TRP A 120 1.48 15.97 4.51
N GLU A 121 2.34 16.90 4.11
CA GLU A 121 2.15 17.72 2.91
C GLU A 121 3.49 17.92 2.19
N MET A 122 3.41 17.84 0.87
CA MET A 122 4.52 18.13 -0.04
C MET A 122 4.08 19.25 -1.00
N PRO A 123 4.37 20.51 -0.66
CA PRO A 123 4.17 21.65 -1.55
C PRO A 123 4.97 21.46 -2.84
N TYR A 124 4.45 21.96 -3.97
CA TYR A 124 5.11 21.80 -5.26
C TYR A 124 6.41 22.60 -5.36
N GLU A 125 6.47 23.75 -4.69
CA GLU A 125 7.65 24.60 -4.63
C GLU A 125 8.81 23.86 -3.95
N GLU A 126 8.52 23.17 -2.84
CA GLU A 126 9.53 22.37 -2.14
C GLU A 126 9.96 21.14 -2.96
N LEU A 127 9.04 20.54 -3.73
CA LEU A 127 9.37 19.47 -4.67
C LEU A 127 10.31 19.96 -5.79
N ASP A 128 10.04 21.13 -6.35
CA ASP A 128 10.89 21.73 -7.37
C ASP A 128 12.27 22.12 -6.81
N GLU A 129 12.34 22.62 -5.57
CA GLU A 129 13.61 22.86 -4.88
C GLU A 129 14.42 21.57 -4.72
N MET A 130 13.77 20.45 -4.39
CA MET A 130 14.44 19.14 -4.30
C MET A 130 15.00 18.72 -5.67
N VAL A 131 14.22 18.86 -6.74
CA VAL A 131 14.68 18.54 -8.11
C VAL A 131 15.81 19.46 -8.56
N ALA A 132 15.70 20.76 -8.30
CA ALA A 132 16.76 21.72 -8.58
C ALA A 132 18.05 21.41 -7.79
N TYR A 133 17.93 20.99 -6.53
CA TYR A 133 19.07 20.57 -5.71
C TYR A 133 19.73 19.29 -6.23
N LEU A 134 18.98 18.32 -6.77
CA LEU A 134 19.59 17.14 -7.41
C LEU A 134 20.52 17.54 -8.54
N VAL A 135 20.14 18.56 -9.31
CA VAL A 135 20.85 18.98 -10.53
C VAL A 135 21.98 19.97 -10.22
N GLN A 136 21.62 21.09 -9.60
CA GLN A 136 22.48 22.26 -9.47
C GLN A 136 23.27 22.21 -8.17
N GLY A 137 22.60 21.78 -7.10
CA GLY A 137 23.16 21.65 -5.77
C GLY A 137 22.84 22.89 -4.96
N GLY A 138 23.77 23.31 -4.11
CA GLY A 138 23.62 24.55 -3.35
C GLY A 138 23.00 24.33 -1.98
N GLN A 139 21.99 25.13 -1.64
CA GLN A 139 21.39 25.11 -0.31
C GLN A 139 20.49 23.88 -0.13
N LYS A 140 20.52 23.31 1.08
CA LYS A 140 19.62 22.23 1.49
C LYS A 140 18.15 22.65 1.22
N PRO A 141 17.35 21.84 0.50
CA PRO A 141 15.95 22.18 0.19
C PRO A 141 15.12 22.44 1.44
N ALA A 142 14.12 23.32 1.33
CA ALA A 142 13.27 23.72 2.46
C ALA A 142 12.56 22.53 3.12
N PHE A 143 12.14 21.52 2.34
CA PHE A 143 11.54 20.28 2.85
C PHE A 143 12.40 19.65 3.95
N PHE A 144 13.72 19.61 3.77
CA PHE A 144 14.63 18.99 4.73
C PHE A 144 15.12 19.95 5.83
N LYS A 145 14.77 21.23 5.77
CA LYS A 145 14.99 22.16 6.89
C LYS A 145 13.96 21.81 7.96
N SER A 146 14.37 21.75 9.22
CA SER A 146 13.43 21.52 10.31
C SER A 146 12.37 22.62 10.25
N ARG A 147 11.11 22.26 9.95
CA ARG A 147 9.98 23.19 9.97
C ARG A 147 9.65 23.69 11.40
N ILE A 148 10.39 23.20 12.40
CA ILE A 148 10.31 23.65 13.78
C ILE A 148 11.19 24.91 13.92
N PRO A 149 10.63 26.08 14.26
CA PRO A 149 11.44 27.22 14.63
C PRO A 149 12.33 26.84 15.81
N LEU A 150 13.62 27.15 15.73
CA LEU A 150 14.69 26.80 16.68
C LEU A 150 14.29 26.99 18.16
N ILE A 151 13.41 27.97 18.43
CA ILE A 151 12.84 28.30 19.75
C ILE A 151 12.04 27.15 20.38
N LEU A 152 11.23 26.41 19.61
CA LEU A 152 10.44 25.28 20.16
C LEU A 152 11.34 24.10 20.55
N ARG A 153 12.47 23.93 19.85
CA ARG A 153 13.48 22.90 20.15
C ARG A 153 14.24 23.20 21.44
N ILE A 154 14.50 24.48 21.71
CA ILE A 154 15.15 24.95 22.95
C ILE A 154 14.17 24.86 24.13
N ILE A 155 12.90 25.23 23.95
CA ILE A 155 11.91 25.14 25.04
C ILE A 155 11.67 23.69 25.47
N GLY A 156 11.60 22.75 24.52
CA GLY A 156 11.45 21.33 24.86
C GLY A 156 12.72 20.66 25.43
N SER A 157 13.91 21.29 25.36
CA SER A 157 15.09 20.78 26.06
C SER A 157 15.16 21.19 27.54
N PHE A 158 14.41 22.22 27.95
CA PHE A 158 14.37 22.70 29.34
C PHE A 158 13.13 22.25 30.12
N VAL A 159 12.10 21.75 29.44
CA VAL A 159 10.92 21.19 30.09
C VAL A 159 10.67 19.79 29.51
N PRO A 160 10.68 18.72 30.33
CA PRO A 160 10.30 17.37 29.89
C PRO A 160 8.77 17.33 29.72
N LEU A 161 8.27 18.10 28.76
CA LEU A 161 6.89 18.04 28.34
C LEU A 161 6.75 16.86 27.37
N PRO A 162 5.72 16.01 27.51
CA PRO A 162 5.35 14.98 26.52
C PRO A 162 4.98 15.53 25.12
N MET A 163 5.24 16.81 24.87
CA MET A 163 4.99 17.58 23.64
C MET A 163 6.14 17.48 22.61
N MET A 164 7.24 16.79 22.93
CA MET A 164 8.34 16.47 22.01
C MET A 164 8.19 15.09 21.36
N LYS A 165 6.97 14.54 21.30
CA LYS A 165 6.65 13.48 20.34
C LYS A 165 6.69 14.13 18.96
N GLU A 166 7.63 13.73 18.11
CA GLU A 166 7.63 14.08 16.67
C GLU A 166 6.19 14.07 16.16
N TYR A 167 5.68 15.22 15.72
CA TYR A 167 4.31 15.46 15.22
C TYR A 167 3.48 14.17 15.10
N GLU A 168 2.94 13.69 16.22
CA GLU A 168 2.00 12.58 16.20
C GLU A 168 0.73 13.16 15.59
N ASN A 169 0.62 12.99 14.27
CA ASN A 169 -0.54 13.42 13.50
C ASN A 169 -1.78 12.83 14.17
N GLU A 170 -2.61 13.72 14.71
CA GLU A 170 -3.67 13.32 15.62
C GLU A 170 -4.68 12.45 14.88
N LEU A 171 -5.37 11.57 15.61
CA LEU A 171 -6.50 10.84 15.07
C LEU A 171 -7.65 11.81 14.78
N ILE A 172 -8.45 11.51 13.76
CA ILE A 172 -9.73 12.22 13.54
C ILE A 172 -10.61 12.09 14.79
N GLU A 173 -11.46 13.08 15.06
CA GLU A 173 -12.25 13.13 16.30
C GLU A 173 -13.08 11.86 16.52
N GLU A 174 -13.60 11.26 15.44
CA GLU A 174 -14.36 10.02 15.48
C GLU A 174 -13.53 8.82 15.94
N ALA A 175 -12.23 8.83 15.63
CA ALA A 175 -11.27 7.80 15.96
C ALA A 175 -10.51 8.08 17.27
N LYS A 176 -10.64 9.26 17.88
CA LYS A 176 -9.97 9.57 19.16
C LYS A 176 -10.55 8.70 20.29
N PRO A 177 -9.69 8.00 21.05
CA PRO A 177 -10.15 7.15 22.14
C PRO A 177 -10.90 7.98 23.20
N LYS A 178 -12.12 7.56 23.54
CA LYS A 178 -12.89 8.13 24.65
C LYS A 178 -12.53 7.43 25.95
N TYR A 179 -11.63 8.03 26.73
CA TYR A 179 -11.21 7.50 28.03
C TYR A 179 -12.22 7.74 29.16
N LEU A 180 -13.11 8.73 28.99
CA LEU A 180 -14.16 9.10 29.94
C LEU A 180 -15.49 8.46 29.53
N THR A 181 -15.78 7.29 30.08
CA THR A 181 -17.07 6.62 29.99
C THR A 181 -17.60 6.36 31.40
N GLY A 182 -18.91 6.24 31.56
CA GLY A 182 -19.50 5.97 32.90
C GLY A 182 -18.86 4.76 33.59
N LEU A 183 -18.51 3.70 32.85
CA LEU A 183 -17.81 2.54 33.42
C LEU A 183 -16.35 2.79 33.77
N THR A 184 -15.61 3.59 32.99
CA THR A 184 -14.23 3.93 33.34
C THR A 184 -14.21 4.87 34.54
N VAL A 185 -15.15 5.82 34.63
CA VAL A 185 -15.35 6.66 35.82
C VAL A 185 -15.69 5.82 37.05
N LEU A 186 -16.61 4.86 36.94
CA LEU A 186 -16.90 3.91 38.02
C LEU A 186 -15.69 3.06 38.41
N GLY A 187 -14.90 2.62 37.42
CA GLY A 187 -13.64 1.93 37.66
C GLY A 187 -12.64 2.78 38.45
N TRP A 188 -12.49 4.07 38.10
CA TRP A 188 -11.66 5.01 38.85
C TRP A 188 -12.18 5.25 40.27
N ILE A 189 -13.49 5.45 40.44
CA ILE A 189 -14.11 5.59 41.76
C ILE A 189 -13.85 4.34 42.61
N GLY A 190 -14.05 3.15 42.04
CA GLY A 190 -13.75 1.88 42.71
C GLY A 190 -12.28 1.73 43.08
N ALA A 191 -11.36 2.11 42.19
CA ALA A 191 -9.92 2.07 42.44
C ALA A 191 -9.51 3.05 43.56
N LEU A 192 -10.05 4.27 43.55
CA LEU A 192 -9.81 5.26 44.61
C LEU A 192 -10.36 4.78 45.96
N ALA A 193 -11.57 4.21 45.98
CA ALA A 193 -12.15 3.61 47.18
C ALA A 193 -11.30 2.44 47.71
N ALA A 194 -10.78 1.60 46.80
CA ALA A 194 -9.88 0.51 47.17
C ALA A 194 -8.58 1.03 47.81
N LEU A 195 -7.94 2.01 47.17
CA LEU A 195 -6.72 2.64 47.69
C LEU A 195 -6.92 3.33 49.04
N ALA A 196 -8.03 4.06 49.21
CA ALA A 196 -8.35 4.72 50.48
C ALA A 196 -8.63 3.71 51.60
N GLY A 197 -9.45 2.68 51.32
CA GLY A 197 -9.80 1.64 52.28
C GLY A 197 -8.58 0.86 52.77
N PHE A 198 -7.77 0.34 51.84
CA PHE A 198 -6.55 -0.38 52.21
C PHE A 198 -5.49 0.55 52.79
N GLY A 199 -5.26 1.73 52.20
CA GLY A 199 -4.25 2.68 52.66
C GLY A 199 -4.45 3.09 54.12
N GLN A 200 -5.68 3.42 54.52
CA GLN A 200 -5.98 3.74 55.92
C GLN A 200 -5.93 2.52 56.85
N ALA A 201 -6.34 1.34 56.38
CA ALA A 201 -6.22 0.10 57.16
C ALA A 201 -4.75 -0.27 57.44
N PHE A 202 -3.83 0.03 56.53
CA PHE A 202 -2.39 -0.21 56.70
C PHE A 202 -1.67 0.91 57.44
N ALA A 203 -2.00 2.19 57.18
CA ALA A 203 -1.37 3.33 57.85
C ALA A 203 -1.69 3.39 59.34
N ASN A 204 -2.88 2.91 59.74
CA ASN A 204 -3.30 2.88 61.14
C ASN A 204 -3.01 1.54 61.83
N ALA A 205 -2.25 0.64 61.20
CA ALA A 205 -1.98 -0.70 61.75
C ALA A 205 -1.28 -0.66 63.12
N ASP A 206 -0.45 0.36 63.38
CA ASP A 206 0.25 0.55 64.65
C ASP A 206 -0.52 1.41 65.67
N ALA A 207 -1.48 2.23 65.20
CA ALA A 207 -2.26 3.13 66.05
C ALA A 207 -3.46 2.46 66.73
N TYR A 208 -3.90 1.31 66.21
CA TYR A 208 -5.03 0.55 66.73
C TYR A 208 -4.58 -0.52 67.74
N SER A 209 -4.08 -0.07 68.90
CA SER A 209 -3.95 -0.99 70.04
C SER A 209 -5.29 -1.09 70.79
N TYR A 210 -5.93 -2.25 70.65
CA TYR A 210 -6.82 -2.91 71.62
C TYR A 210 -8.35 -2.64 71.62
N TYR A 211 -8.94 -1.66 70.91
CA TYR A 211 -10.41 -1.49 70.97
C TYR A 211 -11.19 -1.11 69.69
N ASP A 212 -10.60 -1.10 68.49
CA ASP A 212 -11.35 -0.72 67.28
C ASP A 212 -11.13 -1.66 66.09
N ASP A 213 -11.40 -2.95 66.33
CA ASP A 213 -11.50 -3.95 65.26
C ASP A 213 -12.63 -3.63 64.27
N ALA A 214 -13.66 -2.90 64.72
CA ALA A 214 -14.79 -2.47 63.90
C ALA A 214 -14.36 -1.47 62.82
N GLY A 215 -13.56 -0.46 63.18
CA GLY A 215 -13.00 0.51 62.24
C GLY A 215 -12.12 -0.17 61.18
N ARG A 216 -11.21 -1.05 61.59
CA ARG A 216 -10.35 -1.79 60.65
C ARG A 216 -11.14 -2.69 59.70
N ALA A 217 -12.16 -3.40 60.21
CA ALA A 217 -13.04 -4.22 59.38
C ALA A 217 -13.84 -3.39 58.37
N GLN A 218 -14.33 -2.21 58.77
CA GLN A 218 -15.01 -1.29 57.87
C GLN A 218 -14.08 -0.82 56.74
N MET A 219 -12.85 -0.45 57.05
CA MET A 219 -11.88 0.01 56.03
C MET A 219 -11.49 -1.09 55.03
N ILE A 220 -11.31 -2.32 55.51
CA ILE A 220 -11.08 -3.49 54.64
C ILE A 220 -12.31 -3.74 53.75
N SER A 221 -13.53 -3.63 54.29
CA SER A 221 -14.76 -3.82 53.51
C SER A 221 -14.94 -2.79 52.39
N ILE A 222 -14.57 -1.52 52.65
CA ILE A 222 -14.51 -0.45 51.64
C ILE A 222 -13.48 -0.81 50.57
N GLY A 223 -12.30 -1.29 50.99
CA GLY A 223 -11.25 -1.77 50.11
C GLY A 223 -11.74 -2.85 49.13
N LEU A 224 -12.39 -3.88 49.66
CA LEU A 224 -12.93 -5.00 48.89
C LEU A 224 -14.09 -4.60 47.99
N THR A 225 -14.97 -3.71 48.44
CA THR A 225 -16.08 -3.19 47.63
C THR A 225 -15.55 -2.37 46.45
N GLY A 226 -14.52 -1.55 46.67
CA GLY A 226 -13.81 -0.83 45.60
C GLY A 226 -13.27 -1.78 44.53
N LEU A 227 -12.60 -2.86 44.93
CA LEU A 227 -12.12 -3.90 44.01
C LEU A 227 -13.26 -4.61 43.27
N ALA A 228 -14.38 -4.91 43.94
CA ALA A 228 -15.54 -5.52 43.30
C ALA A 228 -16.14 -4.60 42.23
N ILE A 229 -16.23 -3.28 42.49
CA ILE A 229 -16.69 -2.29 41.51
C ILE A 229 -15.76 -2.26 40.29
N VAL A 230 -14.44 -2.27 40.49
CA VAL A 230 -13.46 -2.35 39.40
C VAL A 230 -13.66 -3.63 38.58
N GLY A 231 -13.81 -4.78 39.25
CA GLY A 231 -14.05 -6.08 38.61
C GLY A 231 -15.32 -6.10 37.77
N ILE A 232 -16.43 -5.57 38.32
CA ILE A 232 -17.71 -5.46 37.60
C ILE A 232 -17.58 -4.49 36.42
N ALA A 233 -16.94 -3.34 36.60
CA ALA A 233 -16.72 -2.38 35.52
C ALA A 233 -15.87 -2.97 34.39
N MET A 234 -14.80 -3.70 34.71
CA MET A 234 -13.99 -4.42 33.74
C MET A 234 -14.78 -5.53 33.03
N TRP A 235 -15.56 -6.32 33.77
CA TRP A 235 -16.39 -7.39 33.20
C TRP A 235 -17.47 -6.85 32.26
N LEU A 236 -18.20 -5.82 32.67
CA LEU A 236 -19.19 -5.14 31.84
C LEU A 236 -18.54 -4.49 30.61
N SER A 237 -17.36 -3.88 30.76
CA SER A 237 -16.64 -3.30 29.63
C SER A 237 -16.19 -4.35 28.61
N ARG A 238 -15.87 -5.57 29.05
CA ARG A 238 -15.50 -6.69 28.18
C ARG A 238 -16.70 -7.32 27.46
N ARG A 239 -17.91 -7.20 28.01
CA ARG A 239 -19.16 -7.73 27.41
C ARG A 239 -19.83 -6.79 26.42
N ARG A 240 -19.30 -5.59 26.21
CA ARG A 240 -19.86 -4.65 25.22
C ARG A 240 -19.72 -5.22 23.81
N PRO A 241 -20.75 -5.07 22.95
CA PRO A 241 -20.63 -5.42 21.54
C PRO A 241 -19.51 -4.59 20.91
N VAL A 242 -18.72 -5.26 20.07
CA VAL A 242 -17.60 -4.67 19.33
C VAL A 242 -18.03 -4.51 17.88
N TYR A 243 -18.10 -3.27 17.43
CA TYR A 243 -18.31 -2.90 16.04
C TYR A 243 -16.96 -2.56 15.42
N GLN A 244 -16.79 -2.90 14.15
CA GLN A 244 -15.56 -2.62 13.42
C GLN A 244 -15.85 -1.61 12.33
N ALA A 245 -15.14 -0.48 12.36
CA ALA A 245 -15.07 0.47 11.28
C ALA A 245 -13.79 0.16 10.51
N VAL A 246 -13.93 -0.30 9.26
CA VAL A 246 -12.79 -0.67 8.41
C VAL A 246 -12.67 0.35 7.29
N ALA A 247 -11.44 0.77 7.01
CA ALA A 247 -11.19 1.70 5.93
C ALA A 247 -11.59 1.07 4.59
N LYS A 248 -12.13 1.88 3.68
CA LYS A 248 -12.54 1.36 2.36
C LYS A 248 -11.30 1.03 1.53
N GLN A 249 -11.29 -0.16 0.93
CA GLN A 249 -10.23 -0.58 0.03
C GLN A 249 -10.37 0.11 -1.33
N PRO A 250 -9.25 0.40 -2.03
CA PRO A 250 -9.31 0.81 -3.43
C PRO A 250 -9.90 -0.31 -4.30
N LEU A 251 -10.38 0.07 -5.50
CA LEU A 251 -10.83 -0.89 -6.52
C LEU A 251 -9.73 -1.88 -6.92
N ARG A 252 -8.46 -1.43 -6.87
CA ARG A 252 -7.31 -2.24 -7.25
C ARG A 252 -6.81 -3.05 -6.05
N THR A 253 -6.61 -4.35 -6.28
CA THR A 253 -5.92 -5.22 -5.34
C THR A 253 -4.44 -4.81 -5.24
N PRO A 254 -3.82 -4.96 -4.06
CA PRO A 254 -2.39 -4.72 -3.95
C PRO A 254 -1.65 -5.83 -4.69
N ARG A 255 -0.47 -5.52 -5.22
CA ARG A 255 0.28 -6.41 -6.10
C ARG A 255 1.66 -6.70 -5.53
N ARG A 256 1.97 -8.00 -5.47
CA ARG A 256 3.31 -8.55 -5.34
C ARG A 256 3.36 -9.78 -6.24
N GLU A 257 3.83 -9.59 -7.45
CA GLU A 257 3.62 -10.51 -8.55
C GLU A 257 4.85 -11.39 -8.78
N PHE A 258 4.64 -12.70 -8.85
CA PHE A 258 5.66 -13.68 -9.19
C PHE A 258 5.35 -14.29 -10.55
N ARG A 259 6.30 -14.16 -11.48
CA ARG A 259 6.14 -14.67 -12.86
C ARG A 259 6.10 -16.20 -12.84
N VAL A 260 5.16 -16.77 -13.60
CA VAL A 260 4.92 -18.21 -13.69
C VAL A 260 5.25 -18.74 -15.07
N ASP A 261 4.50 -18.32 -16.09
CA ASP A 261 4.70 -18.72 -17.47
C ASP A 261 4.85 -17.49 -18.36
N SER A 262 5.33 -17.68 -19.58
CA SER A 262 5.37 -16.62 -20.57
C SER A 262 5.36 -17.15 -22.00
N TRP A 263 5.00 -16.29 -22.94
CA TRP A 263 5.08 -16.57 -24.36
C TRP A 263 5.27 -15.28 -25.13
N GLN A 264 5.99 -15.32 -26.25
CA GLN A 264 6.22 -14.16 -27.10
C GLN A 264 6.53 -14.57 -28.54
N VAL A 265 6.22 -13.68 -29.49
CA VAL A 265 6.47 -13.85 -30.92
C VAL A 265 6.63 -12.49 -31.61
N SER A 266 7.39 -12.45 -32.70
CA SER A 266 7.41 -11.30 -33.63
C SER A 266 6.47 -11.59 -34.79
N VAL A 267 5.47 -10.73 -35.00
CA VAL A 267 4.50 -10.86 -36.08
C VAL A 267 4.95 -9.97 -37.24
N PRO A 268 5.34 -10.57 -38.39
CA PRO A 268 5.84 -9.82 -39.53
C PRO A 268 4.78 -8.87 -40.08
N GLU A 269 5.23 -7.70 -40.54
CA GLU A 269 4.42 -6.65 -41.18
C GLU A 269 3.29 -6.02 -40.33
N ALA A 270 3.03 -6.53 -39.13
CA ALA A 270 2.03 -6.00 -38.22
C ALA A 270 2.36 -4.60 -37.70
N GLY A 271 3.63 -4.17 -37.78
CA GLY A 271 4.07 -2.81 -37.46
C GLY A 271 3.52 -1.75 -38.42
N ASN A 272 3.23 -2.12 -39.67
CA ASN A 272 2.67 -1.19 -40.67
C ASN A 272 1.23 -0.75 -40.31
N GLU A 273 0.48 -1.61 -39.61
CA GLU A 273 -0.91 -1.38 -39.20
C GLU A 273 -1.08 -1.55 -37.67
N PHE A 274 -0.06 -1.15 -36.93
CA PHE A 274 0.11 -1.48 -35.52
C PHE A 274 -1.13 -1.16 -34.66
N ASP A 275 -1.71 0.03 -34.79
CA ASP A 275 -2.87 0.43 -33.98
C ASP A 275 -4.12 -0.39 -34.28
N SER A 276 -4.30 -0.82 -35.53
CA SER A 276 -5.42 -1.70 -35.92
C SER A 276 -5.20 -3.09 -35.34
N PHE A 277 -3.97 -3.61 -35.48
CA PHE A 277 -3.58 -4.91 -34.98
C PHE A 277 -3.66 -5.01 -33.44
N LYS A 278 -3.15 -4.00 -32.72
CA LYS A 278 -3.24 -3.88 -31.25
C LYS A 278 -4.71 -3.86 -30.79
N ARG A 279 -5.57 -3.07 -31.44
CA ARG A 279 -7.01 -3.03 -31.12
C ARG A 279 -7.72 -4.35 -31.37
N ARG A 280 -7.35 -5.07 -32.43
CA ARG A 280 -7.88 -6.41 -32.74
C ARG A 280 -7.56 -7.42 -31.63
N ILE A 281 -6.31 -7.41 -31.15
CA ILE A 281 -5.88 -8.25 -30.03
C ILE A 281 -6.61 -7.88 -28.74
N ALA A 282 -6.64 -6.60 -28.37
CA ALA A 282 -7.33 -6.12 -27.17
C ALA A 282 -8.82 -6.47 -27.20
N GLY A 283 -9.52 -6.18 -28.30
CA GLY A 283 -10.95 -6.49 -28.44
C GLY A 283 -11.27 -7.98 -28.51
N ALA A 284 -10.31 -8.84 -28.91
CA ALA A 284 -10.49 -10.29 -28.79
C ALA A 284 -10.36 -10.79 -27.34
N LEU A 285 -9.49 -10.17 -26.55
CA LEU A 285 -9.30 -10.48 -25.13
C LEU A 285 -10.47 -9.96 -24.29
N GLU A 286 -10.94 -8.73 -24.53
CA GLU A 286 -12.10 -8.15 -23.82
C GLU A 286 -13.41 -8.93 -24.03
N ARG A 287 -13.51 -9.69 -25.12
CA ARG A 287 -14.65 -10.59 -25.41
C ARG A 287 -14.55 -11.96 -24.73
N MET A 288 -13.57 -12.17 -23.85
CA MET A 288 -13.46 -13.37 -23.03
C MET A 288 -14.56 -13.42 -21.96
N ASP A 289 -14.34 -14.18 -20.89
CA ASP A 289 -15.27 -14.35 -19.77
C ASP A 289 -15.61 -13.00 -19.12
N PRO A 290 -16.90 -12.63 -18.95
CA PRO A 290 -17.32 -11.36 -18.34
C PRO A 290 -16.93 -11.24 -16.87
N GLY A 291 -16.54 -12.33 -16.20
CA GLY A 291 -15.99 -12.31 -14.85
C GLY A 291 -14.51 -11.91 -14.76
N LEU A 292 -13.87 -11.58 -15.89
CA LEU A 292 -12.48 -11.13 -15.93
C LEU A 292 -12.39 -9.61 -15.78
N GLU A 293 -11.38 -9.16 -15.06
CA GLU A 293 -11.03 -7.75 -14.96
C GLU A 293 -9.98 -7.40 -16.03
N PHE A 294 -10.20 -6.31 -16.76
CA PHE A 294 -9.29 -5.80 -17.78
C PHE A 294 -8.83 -4.41 -17.40
N ASN A 295 -7.52 -4.18 -17.40
CA ASN A 295 -6.94 -2.89 -17.10
C ASN A 295 -5.77 -2.59 -18.05
N THR A 296 -5.77 -1.43 -18.68
CA THR A 296 -4.59 -0.97 -19.43
C THR A 296 -3.65 -0.28 -18.46
N GLU A 297 -2.39 -0.69 -18.49
CA GLU A 297 -1.36 -0.17 -17.60
C GLU A 297 -0.17 0.32 -18.38
N THR A 298 0.36 1.42 -17.89
CA THR A 298 1.59 1.99 -18.41
C THR A 298 2.73 1.62 -17.48
N TYR A 299 3.74 0.95 -18.01
CA TYR A 299 4.92 0.51 -17.29
C TYR A 299 6.18 1.00 -18.00
N GLN A 300 7.26 1.15 -17.24
CA GLN A 300 8.53 1.57 -17.79
C GLN A 300 9.44 0.35 -17.94
N SER A 301 10.01 0.18 -19.12
CA SER A 301 10.99 -0.88 -19.40
C SER A 301 12.36 -0.27 -19.67
N LEU A 302 13.42 -0.87 -19.10
CA LEU A 302 14.79 -0.47 -19.41
C LEU A 302 15.16 -0.96 -20.81
N THR A 303 15.67 -0.05 -21.62
CA THR A 303 16.21 -0.30 -22.95
C THR A 303 17.67 0.20 -23.01
N PRO A 304 18.47 -0.22 -24.01
CA PRO A 304 19.81 0.33 -24.21
C PRO A 304 19.86 1.85 -24.41
N ARG A 305 18.73 2.48 -24.78
CA ARG A 305 18.60 3.93 -25.02
C ARG A 305 17.98 4.68 -23.83
N GLY A 306 17.81 4.04 -22.68
CA GLY A 306 17.10 4.59 -21.52
C GLY A 306 15.80 3.85 -21.26
N PHE A 307 14.80 4.50 -20.69
CA PHE A 307 13.52 3.85 -20.42
C PHE A 307 12.51 4.18 -21.49
N GLU A 308 11.75 3.17 -21.90
CA GLU A 308 10.60 3.35 -22.75
C GLU A 308 9.34 3.09 -21.94
N GLU A 309 8.44 4.07 -21.95
CA GLU A 309 7.12 3.92 -21.40
C GLU A 309 6.28 3.10 -22.38
N ARG A 310 5.74 1.99 -21.89
CA ARG A 310 5.02 1.01 -22.70
C ARG A 310 3.69 0.70 -22.06
N GLU A 311 2.69 0.49 -22.90
CA GLU A 311 1.39 0.03 -22.45
C GLU A 311 1.35 -1.50 -22.47
N ARG A 312 0.62 -2.06 -21.51
CA ARG A 312 0.25 -3.48 -21.46
C ARG A 312 -1.22 -3.61 -21.07
N LEU A 313 -1.88 -4.64 -21.55
CA LEU A 313 -3.20 -5.03 -21.08
C LEU A 313 -3.04 -6.07 -19.98
N VAL A 314 -3.54 -5.78 -18.78
CA VAL A 314 -3.54 -6.70 -17.65
C VAL A 314 -4.93 -7.32 -17.54
N ILE A 315 -4.96 -8.65 -17.58
CA ILE A 315 -6.16 -9.46 -17.39
C ILE A 315 -6.05 -10.15 -16.04
N THR A 316 -7.03 -9.95 -15.16
CA THR A 316 -7.01 -10.46 -13.79
C THR A 316 -8.19 -11.40 -13.54
N LYS A 317 -7.92 -12.53 -12.88
CA LYS A 317 -8.93 -13.45 -12.31
C LYS A 317 -8.42 -13.94 -10.96
N GLY A 318 -9.10 -13.55 -9.87
CA GLY A 318 -8.68 -13.91 -8.52
C GLY A 318 -7.27 -13.39 -8.21
N GLN A 319 -6.31 -14.30 -8.00
CA GLN A 319 -4.90 -13.98 -7.76
C GLN A 319 -4.02 -14.17 -8.99
N GLY A 320 -4.60 -14.58 -10.12
CA GLY A 320 -3.89 -14.75 -11.38
C GLY A 320 -3.96 -13.49 -12.25
N ASN A 321 -2.80 -13.02 -12.71
CA ASN A 321 -2.68 -11.89 -13.64
C ASN A 321 -1.99 -12.34 -14.93
N VAL A 322 -2.47 -11.90 -16.09
CA VAL A 322 -1.82 -12.07 -17.39
C VAL A 322 -1.55 -10.70 -17.98
N HIS A 323 -0.28 -10.38 -18.17
CA HIS A 323 0.17 -9.13 -18.75
C HIS A 323 0.44 -9.34 -20.23
N VAL A 324 -0.38 -8.75 -21.08
CA VAL A 324 -0.28 -8.85 -22.54
C VAL A 324 0.45 -7.62 -23.06
N HIS A 325 1.52 -7.87 -23.81
CA HIS A 325 2.40 -6.88 -24.41
C HIS A 325 2.22 -6.91 -25.93
N VAL A 326 1.87 -5.78 -26.53
CA VAL A 326 1.80 -5.60 -27.99
C VAL A 326 2.56 -4.32 -28.31
N GLN A 327 3.69 -4.44 -29.01
CA GLN A 327 4.66 -3.35 -29.20
C GLN A 327 5.14 -3.29 -30.65
N PRO A 328 5.32 -2.08 -31.22
CA PRO A 328 5.83 -1.97 -32.58
C PRO A 328 7.33 -2.25 -32.59
N PHE A 329 7.81 -2.95 -33.63
CA PHE A 329 9.23 -3.21 -33.84
C PHE A 329 9.57 -3.08 -35.33
N GLY A 330 9.82 -1.84 -35.78
CA GLY A 330 10.04 -1.55 -37.19
C GLY A 330 8.79 -1.83 -38.02
N ARG A 331 8.90 -2.73 -39.01
CA ARG A 331 7.76 -3.19 -39.82
C ARG A 331 6.95 -4.28 -39.13
N ASP A 332 7.48 -4.87 -38.06
CA ASP A 332 6.87 -5.98 -37.35
C ASP A 332 6.20 -5.50 -36.05
N ALA A 333 5.45 -6.39 -35.40
CA ALA A 333 4.95 -6.16 -34.05
C ALA A 333 5.38 -7.29 -33.12
N PHE A 334 5.98 -6.95 -31.98
CA PHE A 334 6.24 -7.89 -30.91
C PHE A 334 4.94 -8.12 -30.12
N VAL A 335 4.52 -9.36 -30.00
CA VAL A 335 3.35 -9.78 -29.22
C VAL A 335 3.76 -10.84 -28.23
N GLY A 336 3.42 -10.64 -26.96
CA GLY A 336 3.68 -11.63 -25.94
C GLY A 336 2.81 -11.45 -24.73
N TRP A 337 2.89 -12.39 -23.80
CA TRP A 337 2.31 -12.24 -22.49
C TRP A 337 3.17 -12.92 -21.43
N ASP A 338 3.08 -12.38 -20.22
CA ASP A 338 3.66 -12.93 -19.01
C ASP A 338 2.53 -13.19 -18.01
N SER A 339 2.53 -14.37 -17.37
CA SER A 339 1.55 -14.71 -16.34
C SER A 339 2.18 -14.60 -14.97
N TYR A 340 1.42 -14.08 -14.00
CA TYR A 340 1.87 -13.82 -12.65
C TYR A 340 0.87 -14.32 -11.62
N LEU A 341 1.39 -14.84 -10.51
CA LEU A 341 0.61 -15.04 -9.28
C LEU A 341 0.81 -13.84 -8.36
N ASN A 342 -0.29 -13.28 -7.89
CA ASN A 342 -0.29 -12.22 -6.92
C ASN A 342 -0.24 -12.78 -5.49
N TRP A 343 0.73 -12.31 -4.72
CA TRP A 343 1.00 -12.68 -3.33
C TRP A 343 0.56 -11.62 -2.33
N ALA A 344 -0.09 -10.56 -2.81
CA ALA A 344 -0.55 -9.46 -1.98
C ALA A 344 -2.08 -9.44 -1.95
N ARG A 345 -2.62 -9.14 -0.77
CA ARG A 345 -4.05 -8.87 -0.57
C ARG A 345 -4.23 -7.75 0.44
N TRP A 346 -5.36 -7.08 0.39
CA TRP A 346 -5.74 -6.20 1.48
C TRP A 346 -5.98 -7.03 2.75
N SER A 347 -5.38 -6.59 3.85
CA SER A 347 -5.54 -7.18 5.16
C SER A 347 -5.92 -6.11 6.17
N GLU A 348 -6.81 -6.44 7.09
CA GLU A 348 -7.12 -5.57 8.21
C GLU A 348 -5.93 -5.53 9.17
N THR A 349 -5.56 -4.33 9.59
CA THR A 349 -4.57 -4.12 10.65
C THR A 349 -5.18 -4.39 12.03
N SER A 350 -4.33 -4.49 13.04
CA SER A 350 -4.78 -4.30 14.43
C SER A 350 -5.51 -2.95 14.56
N PRO A 351 -6.51 -2.83 15.45
CA PRO A 351 -7.23 -1.57 15.63
C PRO A 351 -6.25 -0.40 15.83
N ALA A 352 -6.29 0.57 14.92
CA ALA A 352 -5.51 1.81 15.03
C ALA A 352 -6.02 2.64 16.20
N SER A 353 -7.32 2.55 16.49
CA SER A 353 -7.92 3.12 17.68
C SER A 353 -9.16 2.34 18.13
N THR A 354 -9.53 2.53 19.39
CA THR A 354 -10.76 1.98 19.97
C THR A 354 -11.52 3.09 20.70
N VAL A 355 -12.77 3.30 20.33
CA VAL A 355 -13.64 4.36 20.85
C VAL A 355 -14.90 3.74 21.43
N ILE A 356 -15.47 4.36 22.46
CA ILE A 356 -16.78 3.96 22.99
C ILE A 356 -17.80 5.00 22.55
N ARG A 357 -18.79 4.60 21.74
CA ARG A 357 -19.87 5.45 21.25
C ARG A 357 -21.21 4.80 21.57
N GLU A 358 -22.10 5.55 22.22
CA GLU A 358 -23.46 5.08 22.55
C GLU A 358 -23.46 3.72 23.30
N GLY A 359 -22.47 3.51 24.18
CA GLY A 359 -22.32 2.27 24.96
C GLY A 359 -21.64 1.13 24.21
N ASN A 360 -21.39 1.27 22.91
CA ASN A 360 -20.76 0.27 22.06
C ASN A 360 -19.27 0.54 21.88
N ARG A 361 -18.47 -0.53 21.78
CA ARG A 361 -17.03 -0.42 21.45
C ARG A 361 -16.88 -0.40 19.93
N ILE A 362 -16.29 0.64 19.38
CA ILE A 362 -15.98 0.77 17.96
C ILE A 362 -14.47 0.66 17.79
N GLU A 363 -14.02 -0.31 17.01
CA GLU A 363 -12.62 -0.49 16.62
C GLU A 363 -12.40 0.05 15.22
N TYR A 364 -11.52 1.04 15.09
CA TYR A 364 -11.14 1.59 13.79
C TYR A 364 -9.93 0.82 13.29
N LYS A 365 -10.15 -0.02 12.28
CA LYS A 365 -9.11 -0.85 11.66
C LYS A 365 -8.70 -0.26 10.33
N SER A 366 -7.39 -0.03 10.17
CA SER A 366 -6.83 0.39 8.89
C SER A 366 -6.67 -0.82 7.97
N LEU A 367 -6.36 -0.57 6.70
CA LEU A 367 -5.91 -1.59 5.78
C LEU A 367 -4.40 -1.52 5.62
N ALA A 368 -3.78 -2.69 5.48
CA ALA A 368 -2.40 -2.83 5.07
C ALA A 368 -2.31 -3.89 3.98
N VAL A 369 -1.24 -3.81 3.19
CA VAL A 369 -0.90 -4.90 2.26
C VAL A 369 -0.42 -6.08 3.09
N GLY A 370 -1.21 -7.14 3.06
CA GLY A 370 -0.90 -8.41 3.71
C GLY A 370 -0.51 -9.47 2.69
N ASP A 371 0.07 -10.54 3.19
CA ASP A 371 0.45 -11.68 2.38
C ASP A 371 -0.79 -12.53 2.05
N HIS A 372 -0.95 -12.85 0.77
CA HIS A 372 -1.74 -13.99 0.30
C HIS A 372 -0.77 -15.12 0.02
N ILE A 373 -1.06 -16.34 0.49
CA ILE A 373 -0.27 -17.53 0.18
C ILE A 373 -0.99 -18.23 -0.97
N PRO A 374 -0.50 -18.15 -2.23
CA PRO A 374 -1.15 -18.78 -3.35
C PRO A 374 -1.21 -20.29 -3.16
N THR A 375 -2.33 -20.85 -3.57
CA THR A 375 -2.63 -22.27 -3.53
C THR A 375 -2.48 -22.88 -4.92
N LYS A 376 -2.56 -24.21 -4.99
CA LYS A 376 -2.64 -24.90 -6.28
C LYS A 376 -3.89 -24.50 -7.09
N PHE A 377 -4.97 -24.08 -6.42
CA PHE A 377 -6.18 -23.60 -7.10
C PHE A 377 -5.90 -22.27 -7.81
N ASP A 378 -5.22 -21.33 -7.15
CA ASP A 378 -4.83 -20.05 -7.78
C ASP A 378 -3.96 -20.29 -9.03
N LEU A 379 -3.03 -21.26 -8.95
CA LEU A 379 -2.20 -21.65 -10.10
C LEU A 379 -3.00 -22.30 -11.24
N MET A 380 -4.01 -23.12 -10.91
CA MET A 380 -4.91 -23.72 -11.90
C MET A 380 -5.75 -22.64 -12.61
N GLU A 381 -6.27 -21.67 -11.86
CA GLU A 381 -7.00 -20.52 -12.41
C GLU A 381 -6.12 -19.67 -13.31
N LEU A 382 -4.89 -19.36 -12.88
CA LEU A 382 -3.91 -18.65 -13.71
C LEU A 382 -3.60 -19.41 -15.00
N ASN A 383 -3.44 -20.75 -14.94
CA ASN A 383 -3.19 -21.55 -16.12
C ASN A 383 -4.35 -21.49 -17.11
N ALA A 384 -5.59 -21.62 -16.62
CA ALA A 384 -6.79 -21.52 -17.46
C ALA A 384 -6.92 -20.12 -18.10
N LEU A 385 -6.61 -19.07 -17.33
CA LEU A 385 -6.60 -17.69 -17.82
C LEU A 385 -5.54 -17.49 -18.91
N ALA A 386 -4.29 -17.88 -18.65
CA ALA A 386 -3.18 -17.74 -19.59
C ALA A 386 -3.39 -18.53 -20.88
N GLU A 387 -3.88 -19.78 -20.80
CA GLU A 387 -4.18 -20.59 -21.99
C GLU A 387 -5.34 -20.01 -22.81
N THR A 388 -6.33 -19.41 -22.16
CA THR A 388 -7.44 -18.76 -22.86
C THR A 388 -7.01 -17.46 -23.52
N ALA A 389 -6.21 -16.64 -22.85
CA ALA A 389 -5.60 -15.46 -23.44
C ALA A 389 -4.71 -15.83 -24.64
N HIS A 390 -3.83 -16.82 -24.46
CA HIS A 390 -2.96 -17.33 -25.52
C HIS A 390 -3.75 -17.80 -26.74
N ARG A 391 -4.78 -18.64 -26.57
CA ARG A 391 -5.61 -19.11 -27.69
C ARG A 391 -6.28 -17.98 -28.47
N ASN A 392 -6.80 -16.96 -27.78
CA ASN A 392 -7.41 -15.81 -28.44
C ASN A 392 -6.37 -14.98 -29.20
N ILE A 393 -5.21 -14.70 -28.60
CA ILE A 393 -4.12 -13.97 -29.25
C ILE A 393 -3.63 -14.71 -30.50
N VAL A 394 -3.34 -16.01 -30.39
CA VAL A 394 -2.87 -16.84 -31.51
C VAL A 394 -3.91 -16.91 -32.64
N ARG A 395 -5.20 -16.98 -32.31
CA ARG A 395 -6.27 -16.94 -33.32
C ARG A 395 -6.23 -15.65 -34.12
N GLU A 396 -6.10 -14.50 -33.45
CA GLU A 396 -6.04 -13.20 -34.14
C GLU A 396 -4.76 -13.03 -34.96
N ILE A 397 -3.60 -13.50 -34.45
CA ILE A 397 -2.33 -13.49 -35.20
C ILE A 397 -2.46 -14.32 -36.48
N LYS A 398 -2.95 -15.57 -36.38
CA LYS A 398 -3.13 -16.44 -37.56
C LYS A 398 -4.11 -15.85 -38.57
N ALA A 399 -5.18 -15.22 -38.08
CA ALA A 399 -6.14 -14.58 -38.95
C ALA A 399 -5.57 -13.32 -39.63
N PHE A 400 -4.71 -12.55 -38.96
CA PHE A 400 -3.96 -11.44 -39.55
C PHE A 400 -2.97 -11.92 -40.63
N LEU A 401 -2.16 -12.94 -40.34
CA LEU A 401 -1.21 -13.50 -41.31
C LEU A 401 -1.91 -14.01 -42.56
N LYS A 402 -3.06 -14.69 -42.39
CA LYS A 402 -3.88 -15.17 -43.50
C LYS A 402 -4.45 -14.02 -44.34
N GLU A 403 -4.93 -12.95 -43.70
CA GLU A 403 -5.47 -11.76 -44.38
C GLU A 403 -4.42 -11.02 -45.21
N LYS A 404 -3.16 -11.02 -44.75
CA LYS A 404 -2.03 -10.40 -45.44
C LYS A 404 -1.27 -11.34 -46.38
N GLU A 405 -1.72 -12.60 -46.49
CA GLU A 405 -1.05 -13.64 -47.28
C GLU A 405 0.44 -13.82 -46.91
N ILE A 406 0.77 -13.66 -45.62
CA ILE A 406 2.14 -13.79 -45.11
C ILE A 406 2.40 -15.23 -44.70
N GLU A 407 3.32 -15.90 -45.39
CA GLU A 407 3.84 -17.21 -45.00
C GLU A 407 4.96 -17.03 -43.97
N ALA A 408 4.63 -17.22 -42.69
CA ALA A 408 5.59 -17.19 -41.60
C ALA A 408 5.39 -18.40 -40.68
N ASP A 409 6.48 -19.11 -40.39
CA ASP A 409 6.48 -20.19 -39.40
C ASP A 409 6.75 -19.60 -38.01
N LEU A 410 5.67 -19.40 -37.24
CA LEU A 410 5.73 -18.79 -35.92
C LEU A 410 5.61 -19.85 -34.83
N ASP A 411 6.51 -19.81 -33.85
CA ASP A 411 6.44 -20.69 -32.68
C ASP A 411 5.43 -20.17 -31.65
N PHE A 412 4.43 -20.99 -31.38
CA PHE A 412 3.37 -20.71 -30.39
C PHE A 412 3.59 -21.46 -29.07
N GLN A 413 4.79 -22.03 -28.83
CA GLN A 413 5.08 -22.80 -27.63
C GLN A 413 5.17 -21.91 -26.37
N ILE A 414 4.32 -22.20 -25.37
CA ILE A 414 4.37 -21.53 -24.07
C ILE A 414 5.62 -21.96 -23.30
N ILE A 415 6.39 -20.98 -22.82
CA ILE A 415 7.53 -21.19 -21.93
C ILE A 415 6.99 -21.32 -20.50
N ARG A 416 6.98 -22.55 -19.99
CA ARG A 416 6.56 -22.86 -18.62
C ARG A 416 7.71 -22.61 -17.66
N GLY A 417 7.52 -21.73 -16.67
CA GLY A 417 8.52 -21.47 -15.64
C GLY A 417 8.44 -22.46 -14.48
N ASP A 418 9.23 -22.21 -13.43
CA ASP A 418 9.17 -23.01 -12.20
C ASP A 418 7.95 -22.61 -11.35
N ARG A 419 6.86 -23.35 -11.56
CA ARG A 419 5.59 -23.11 -10.88
C ARG A 419 5.64 -23.41 -9.39
N ASN A 420 6.48 -24.34 -8.95
CA ASN A 420 6.62 -24.65 -7.53
C ASN A 420 7.34 -23.50 -6.82
N ARG A 421 8.38 -22.97 -7.47
CA ARG A 421 9.08 -21.77 -7.01
C ARG A 421 8.14 -20.58 -6.87
N ALA A 422 7.22 -20.39 -7.82
CA ALA A 422 6.20 -19.34 -7.75
C ALA A 422 5.18 -19.52 -6.59
N LEU A 423 5.08 -20.72 -5.99
CA LEU A 423 4.27 -21.01 -4.79
C LEU A 423 5.08 -20.93 -3.48
N THR A 424 6.41 -20.88 -3.53
CA THR A 424 7.28 -20.88 -2.34
C THR A 424 8.03 -19.57 -2.13
N GLU A 425 8.51 -18.91 -3.18
CA GLU A 425 9.41 -17.75 -3.06
C GLU A 425 8.77 -16.49 -2.49
N GLY A 426 7.46 -16.30 -2.69
CA GLY A 426 6.77 -15.17 -2.07
C GLY A 426 6.85 -15.18 -0.55
N ASN A 427 7.00 -16.36 0.08
CA ASN A 427 7.24 -16.46 1.52
C ASN A 427 8.65 -16.02 1.93
N GLU A 428 9.66 -16.20 1.08
CA GLU A 428 11.05 -15.81 1.38
C GLU A 428 11.26 -14.31 1.20
N GLU A 429 10.69 -13.72 0.15
CA GLU A 429 10.73 -12.27 -0.05
C GLU A 429 9.91 -11.52 1.01
N ALA A 430 8.74 -12.05 1.41
CA ALA A 430 7.97 -11.49 2.52
C ALA A 430 8.76 -11.43 3.83
N LYS A 431 9.63 -12.43 4.09
CA LYS A 431 10.52 -12.43 5.26
C LYS A 431 11.59 -11.36 5.18
N LYS A 432 12.13 -11.07 3.99
CA LYS A 432 13.16 -10.03 3.78
C LYS A 432 12.58 -8.61 3.86
N GLN A 433 11.32 -8.44 3.46
CA GLN A 433 10.66 -7.13 3.45
C GLN A 433 10.06 -6.71 4.78
N LYS A 434 10.01 -7.57 5.82
CA LYS A 434 9.67 -7.11 7.18
C LYS A 434 10.80 -6.22 7.69
N PRO A 435 10.63 -4.89 7.79
CA PRO A 435 11.63 -4.07 8.46
C PRO A 435 11.65 -4.48 9.95
N ALA A 436 12.81 -4.38 10.60
CA ALA A 436 13.02 -4.72 12.01
C ALA A 436 12.24 -3.82 13.01
N THR A 437 11.20 -3.13 12.55
CA THR A 437 10.47 -2.07 13.26
C THR A 437 9.29 -2.59 14.09
N SER A 438 9.23 -3.89 14.42
CA SER A 438 8.19 -4.43 15.31
C SER A 438 8.69 -4.75 16.72
N ALA A 439 9.88 -4.29 17.11
CA ALA A 439 10.45 -4.52 18.44
C ALA A 439 10.35 -3.31 19.40
N ALA A 440 9.63 -2.25 19.03
CA ALA A 440 9.43 -1.09 19.90
C ALA A 440 7.99 -0.57 19.81
N ILE A 441 7.08 -1.26 20.51
CA ILE A 441 5.93 -0.65 21.19
C ILE A 441 5.93 -1.19 22.61
#